data_AF-S0FKX8-F1
#
_entry.id   AF-S0FKX8-F1
#
_cell.length_a   1.000
_cell.length_b   1.000
_cell.length_c   1.000
_cell.angle_alpha   90.00
_cell.angle_beta   90.00
_cell.angle_gamma   90.00
#
_symmetry.space_group_name_H-M   'P 1'
#
loop_
_entity.id
_entity.type
_entity.pdbx_description
1 polymer ?
#
loop_
_entity_poly.entity_id
_entity_poly.type
_entity_poly.pdbx_seq_one_letter_code
_entity_poly.pdbx_strand_id
1 'polypeptide(L)'
;MIIIQFEDFPPKIKMHINGVVAKYMDSYVRDHLVWTPEQLCADFVAYLKKLHSRGCYGDYELIDGEIAPLHKDGQLWMVSSDANTYLMDKFNRKYEKHKVLARKKAPLFDRIRLGYRWDTTKFYDLNYGLKNGSDYEKADIVEKSTIVPWTMEHVNQQLKSKYNTDLGSVLIELSKSEIEINFYDYWLNMYYSNPLAPALIPEVCGDRVMYYCSKFRDEYALESLEHWPSTDEVKRMNIRFDFAIINWHKQKKLLIELDGHEYHKTVEQRNHDAIKRTIAANRGWQLVVITGTQINRNIDACFSNIKEFLQK
;
A
#
# COMPACT_ATOMS: atom_id res chain seq x y z
N MET A 1 36.06 28.54 -4.15
CA MET A 1 34.91 27.68 -4.53
C MET A 1 33.67 28.56 -4.41
N ILE A 2 32.93 28.77 -5.49
CA ILE A 2 31.72 29.60 -5.46
C ILE A 2 30.64 28.77 -4.77
N ILE A 3 30.16 29.25 -3.61
CA ILE A 3 29.03 28.64 -2.91
C ILE A 3 27.78 29.06 -3.67
N ILE A 4 27.03 28.10 -4.21
CA ILE A 4 25.78 28.38 -4.94
C ILE A 4 24.63 28.30 -3.94
N GLN A 5 23.89 29.39 -3.78
CA GLN A 5 22.71 29.45 -2.93
C GLN A 5 21.45 29.13 -3.72
N PHE A 6 20.39 28.71 -3.02
CA PHE A 6 19.08 28.48 -3.65
C PHE A 6 18.61 29.69 -4.46
N GLU A 7 18.89 30.90 -3.97
CA GLU A 7 18.45 32.14 -4.61
C GLU A 7 19.13 32.45 -5.95
N ASP A 8 20.28 31.82 -6.23
CA ASP A 8 21.04 32.02 -7.45
C ASP A 8 20.44 31.26 -8.64
N PHE A 9 19.54 30.30 -8.38
CA PHE A 9 18.92 29.50 -9.45
C PHE A 9 17.83 30.25 -10.23
N PRO A 10 17.69 29.99 -11.54
CA PRO A 10 16.55 30.47 -12.31
C PRO A 10 15.20 29.96 -11.76
N PRO A 11 14.08 30.68 -11.98
CA PRO A 11 12.76 30.30 -11.46
C PRO A 11 12.33 28.87 -11.77
N LYS A 12 12.62 28.36 -12.98
CA LYS A 12 12.28 26.98 -13.37
C LYS A 12 12.99 25.94 -12.50
N ILE A 13 14.28 26.14 -12.21
CA ILE A 13 15.08 25.24 -11.36
C ILE A 13 14.63 25.34 -9.90
N LYS A 14 14.36 26.55 -9.40
CA LYS A 14 13.78 26.78 -8.08
C LYS A 14 12.44 26.03 -7.90
N MET A 15 11.57 26.07 -8.91
CA MET A 15 10.30 25.36 -8.91
C MET A 15 10.48 23.83 -8.87
N HIS A 16 11.41 23.32 -9.68
CA HIS A 16 11.78 21.90 -9.68
C HIS A 16 12.29 21.43 -8.31
N ILE A 17 13.28 22.12 -7.74
CA ILE A 17 13.84 21.82 -6.41
C ILE A 17 12.72 21.76 -5.36
N ASN A 18 11.89 22.80 -5.28
CA ASN A 18 10.77 22.82 -4.34
C ASN A 18 9.79 21.65 -4.57
N GLY A 19 9.50 21.32 -5.82
CA GLY A 19 8.60 20.22 -6.18
C GLY A 19 9.14 18.86 -5.75
N VAL A 20 10.42 18.58 -6.01
CA VAL A 20 11.08 17.32 -5.61
C VAL A 20 11.11 17.19 -4.10
N VAL A 21 11.56 18.23 -3.39
CA VAL A 21 11.63 18.26 -1.92
C VAL A 21 10.23 18.07 -1.31
N ALA A 22 9.21 18.79 -1.81
CA ALA A 22 7.85 18.68 -1.30
C ALA A 22 7.25 17.28 -1.50
N LYS A 23 7.38 16.70 -2.69
CA LYS A 23 6.90 15.34 -2.98
C LYS A 23 7.57 14.30 -2.09
N TYR A 24 8.89 14.40 -1.92
CA TYR A 24 9.63 13.49 -1.05
C TYR A 24 9.15 13.61 0.39
N MET A 25 9.03 14.84 0.92
CA MET A 25 8.51 15.06 2.27
C MET A 25 7.12 14.44 2.47
N ASP A 26 6.19 14.66 1.55
CA ASP A 26 4.82 14.11 1.66
C ASP A 26 4.80 12.58 1.68
N SER A 27 5.68 11.92 0.92
CA SER A 27 5.91 10.46 0.98
C SER A 27 6.51 10.06 2.31
N TYR A 28 7.60 10.71 2.69
CA TYR A 28 8.42 10.35 3.83
C TYR A 28 7.63 10.37 5.14
N VAL A 29 6.79 11.39 5.36
CA VAL A 29 5.95 11.50 6.56
C VAL A 29 4.95 10.33 6.72
N ARG A 30 4.59 9.66 5.62
CA ARG A 30 3.62 8.55 5.61
C ARG A 30 4.29 7.19 5.70
N ASP A 31 5.47 7.10 5.10
CA ASP A 31 6.27 5.88 5.05
C ASP A 31 7.05 5.67 6.36
N HIS A 32 7.40 6.75 7.09
CA HIS A 32 8.24 6.69 8.29
C HIS A 32 7.48 7.07 9.57
N LEU A 33 7.53 6.17 10.55
CA LEU A 33 6.76 6.23 11.81
C LEU A 33 7.25 7.29 12.78
N VAL A 34 8.58 7.39 12.87
CA VAL A 34 9.31 8.31 13.72
C VAL A 34 10.45 8.77 12.84
N TRP A 35 10.56 10.08 12.72
CA TRP A 35 11.61 10.69 11.95
C TRP A 35 12.04 11.99 12.59
N THR A 36 13.28 12.37 12.36
CA THR A 36 13.77 13.71 12.63
C THR A 36 14.04 14.43 11.31
N PRO A 37 14.08 15.77 11.31
CA PRO A 37 14.52 16.55 10.16
C PRO A 37 15.88 16.08 9.59
N GLU A 38 16.81 15.66 10.46
CA GLU A 38 18.12 15.13 10.07
C GLU A 38 18.00 13.77 9.37
N GLN A 39 17.17 12.87 9.88
CA GLN A 39 16.92 11.57 9.25
C GLN A 39 16.28 11.74 7.87
N LEU A 40 15.25 12.58 7.78
CA LEU A 40 14.62 12.89 6.49
C LEU A 40 15.62 13.51 5.52
N CYS A 41 16.47 14.42 5.98
CA CYS A 41 17.53 15.01 5.15
C CYS A 41 18.52 13.96 4.63
N ALA A 42 19.03 13.12 5.51
CA ALA A 42 19.97 12.06 5.16
C ALA A 42 19.38 11.09 4.14
N ASP A 43 18.13 10.64 4.37
CA ASP A 43 17.44 9.70 3.49
C ASP A 43 17.06 10.36 2.15
N PHE A 44 16.71 11.64 2.14
CA PHE A 44 16.45 12.41 0.91
C PHE A 44 17.70 12.48 0.03
N VAL A 45 18.84 12.82 0.62
CA VAL A 45 20.13 12.88 -0.10
C VAL A 45 20.53 11.51 -0.61
N ALA A 46 20.36 10.45 0.20
CA ALA A 46 20.64 9.08 -0.22
C ALA A 46 19.73 8.63 -1.38
N TYR A 47 18.44 8.95 -1.30
CA TYR A 47 17.46 8.70 -2.36
C TYR A 47 17.86 9.38 -3.68
N LEU A 48 18.21 10.67 -3.64
CA LEU A 48 18.64 11.39 -4.83
C LEU A 48 19.94 10.83 -5.41
N LYS A 49 20.96 10.55 -4.58
CA LYS A 49 22.22 9.95 -5.04
C LYS A 49 22.00 8.61 -5.77
N LYS A 50 21.07 7.78 -5.28
CA LYS A 50 20.68 6.52 -5.94
C LYS A 50 20.00 6.72 -7.29
N LEU A 51 19.22 7.80 -7.45
CA LEU A 51 18.64 8.17 -8.74
C LEU A 51 19.73 8.69 -9.70
N HIS A 52 20.60 9.58 -9.22
CA HIS A 52 21.67 10.19 -10.01
C HIS A 52 22.67 9.15 -10.51
N SER A 53 22.97 8.12 -9.72
CA SER A 53 23.84 7.01 -10.14
C SER A 53 23.26 6.18 -11.30
N ARG A 54 21.96 6.31 -11.57
CA ARG A 54 21.26 5.71 -12.71
C ARG A 54 21.06 6.71 -13.86
N GLY A 55 21.65 7.90 -13.76
CA GLY A 55 21.48 8.98 -14.72
C GLY A 55 20.16 9.74 -14.59
N CYS A 56 19.34 9.48 -13.56
CA CYS A 56 18.01 10.08 -13.44
C CYS A 56 18.06 11.44 -12.74
N TYR A 57 17.87 12.53 -13.49
CA TYR A 57 17.87 13.91 -12.97
C TYR A 57 16.50 14.63 -13.10
N GLY A 58 15.42 13.89 -13.40
CA GLY A 58 14.10 14.44 -13.67
C GLY A 58 13.81 14.44 -15.16
N ASP A 59 13.23 15.53 -15.66
CA ASP A 59 12.84 15.65 -17.07
C ASP A 59 14.06 15.84 -17.99
N TYR A 60 13.91 15.41 -19.24
CA TYR A 60 14.92 15.52 -20.29
C TYR A 60 14.38 16.33 -21.45
N GLU A 61 15.25 17.05 -22.13
CA GLU A 61 14.94 17.82 -23.33
C GLU A 61 15.98 17.51 -24.41
N LEU A 62 15.57 17.60 -25.68
CA LEU A 62 16.48 17.49 -26.80
C LEU A 62 17.12 18.86 -27.05
N ILE A 63 18.43 18.96 -26.76
CA ILE A 63 19.22 20.17 -26.98
C ILE A 63 20.27 19.83 -28.02
N ASP A 64 20.24 20.51 -29.17
CA ASP A 64 21.19 20.32 -30.27
C ASP A 64 21.36 18.86 -30.75
N GLY A 65 20.28 18.06 -30.67
CA GLY A 65 20.27 16.66 -31.07
C GLY A 65 20.68 15.67 -29.97
N GLU A 66 21.06 16.14 -28.79
CA GLU A 66 21.37 15.31 -27.63
C GLU A 66 20.29 15.40 -26.55
N ILE A 67 20.00 14.26 -25.90
CA ILE A 67 19.08 14.22 -24.77
C ILE A 67 19.81 14.71 -23.52
N ALA A 68 19.47 15.90 -23.07
CA ALA A 68 20.08 16.53 -21.90
C ALA A 68 19.09 16.60 -20.72
N PRO A 69 19.53 16.29 -19.49
CA PRO A 69 18.70 16.45 -18.30
C PRO A 69 18.49 17.92 -17.95
N LEU A 70 17.24 18.38 -18.00
CA LEU A 70 16.85 19.79 -17.84
C LEU A 70 17.15 20.37 -16.44
N HIS A 71 17.19 19.50 -15.43
CA HIS A 71 17.27 19.90 -14.02
C HIS A 71 18.53 19.41 -13.30
N LYS A 72 19.54 18.99 -14.07
CA LYS A 72 20.77 18.40 -13.52
C LYS A 72 21.45 19.28 -12.47
N ASP A 73 21.56 20.58 -12.70
CA ASP A 73 22.24 21.48 -11.77
C ASP A 73 21.50 21.60 -10.43
N GLY A 74 20.18 21.77 -10.46
CA GLY A 74 19.37 21.80 -9.24
C GLY A 74 19.39 20.47 -8.48
N GLN A 75 19.41 19.34 -9.21
CA GLN A 75 19.54 18.01 -8.63
C GLN A 75 20.88 17.78 -7.93
N LEU A 76 21.98 18.14 -8.59
CA LEU A 76 23.33 18.02 -8.03
C LEU A 76 23.51 18.96 -6.83
N TRP A 77 22.93 20.16 -6.90
CA TRP A 77 22.92 21.08 -5.76
C TRP A 77 22.20 20.48 -4.55
N MET A 78 21.03 19.85 -4.71
CA MET A 78 20.28 19.23 -3.60
C MET A 78 21.06 18.12 -2.84
N VAL A 79 22.12 17.55 -3.42
CA VAL A 79 22.97 16.54 -2.76
C VAL A 79 24.33 17.10 -2.31
N SER A 80 24.55 18.40 -2.50
CA SER A 80 25.76 19.12 -2.09
C SER A 80 25.68 19.62 -0.64
N SER A 81 26.82 20.01 -0.07
CA SER A 81 26.87 20.68 1.23
C SER A 81 26.11 22.01 1.25
N ASP A 82 26.07 22.72 0.13
CA ASP A 82 25.53 24.08 0.03
C ASP A 82 24.00 24.10 0.21
N ALA A 83 23.32 23.00 -0.14
CA ALA A 83 21.89 22.85 0.04
C ALA A 83 21.47 22.52 1.49
N ASN A 84 22.40 22.11 2.36
CA ASN A 84 22.07 21.49 3.64
C ASN A 84 21.22 22.43 4.53
N THR A 85 21.62 23.69 4.68
CA THR A 85 20.88 24.66 5.50
C THR A 85 19.45 24.87 4.96
N TYR A 86 19.30 25.00 3.64
CA TYR A 86 18.01 25.18 3.00
C TYR A 86 17.09 23.97 3.19
N LEU A 87 17.63 22.77 2.96
CA LEU A 87 16.89 21.51 3.11
C LEU A 87 16.48 21.30 4.57
N MET A 88 17.40 21.48 5.51
CA MET A 88 17.13 21.35 6.94
C MET A 88 16.04 22.31 7.39
N ASP A 89 16.04 23.56 6.96
CA ASP A 89 14.97 24.51 7.28
C ASP A 89 13.59 24.07 6.71
N LYS A 90 13.55 23.56 5.47
CA LYS A 90 12.31 22.99 4.90
C LYS A 90 11.81 21.78 5.67
N PHE A 91 12.71 20.87 6.03
CA PHE A 91 12.38 19.65 6.76
C PHE A 91 11.95 19.93 8.19
N ASN A 92 12.60 20.87 8.88
CA ASN A 92 12.17 21.36 10.20
C ASN A 92 10.74 21.92 10.16
N ARG A 93 10.44 22.79 9.19
CA ARG A 93 9.08 23.35 9.03
C ARG A 93 8.04 22.27 8.75
N LYS A 94 8.38 21.27 7.92
CA LYS A 94 7.50 20.14 7.64
C LYS A 94 7.28 19.28 8.88
N TYR A 95 8.34 19.01 9.64
CA TYR A 95 8.29 18.23 10.87
C TYR A 95 7.39 18.88 11.90
N GLU A 96 7.63 20.14 12.25
CA GLU A 96 6.83 20.83 13.25
C GLU A 96 5.35 20.89 12.88
N LYS A 97 5.07 21.06 11.58
CA LYS A 97 3.70 21.10 11.08
C LYS A 97 3.00 19.74 11.09
N HIS A 98 3.68 18.67 10.70
CA HIS A 98 3.07 17.37 10.40
C HIS A 98 3.51 16.21 11.31
N LYS A 99 4.24 16.48 12.39
CA LYS A 99 4.64 15.46 13.38
C LYS A 99 3.46 14.69 13.98
N VAL A 100 2.23 15.18 13.84
CA VAL A 100 0.98 14.49 14.28
C VAL A 100 0.54 13.40 13.30
N LEU A 101 0.83 13.54 12.00
CA LEU A 101 0.62 12.47 11.00
C LEU A 101 1.60 11.32 11.17
N ALA A 102 2.84 11.64 11.56
CA ALA A 102 3.85 10.64 11.90
C ALA A 102 3.43 9.92 13.19
N ARG A 103 2.98 8.67 13.09
CA ARG A 103 2.52 7.89 14.24
C ARG A 103 3.43 6.70 14.51
N LYS A 104 3.72 6.50 15.81
CA LYS A 104 4.65 5.52 16.38
C LYS A 104 4.50 4.03 15.98
N LYS A 105 3.46 3.57 15.26
CA LYS A 105 3.11 2.13 15.24
C LYS A 105 2.96 1.38 13.89
N ALA A 106 2.75 2.01 12.73
CA ALA A 106 2.95 1.38 11.40
C ALA A 106 2.57 2.35 10.26
N PRO A 107 3.12 2.20 9.04
CA PRO A 107 2.85 3.09 7.93
C PRO A 107 1.41 2.91 7.45
N LEU A 108 0.87 3.97 6.86
CA LEU A 108 -0.49 4.01 6.35
C LEU A 108 -0.68 2.94 5.26
N PHE A 109 -1.67 2.07 5.43
CA PHE A 109 -2.21 1.37 4.27
C PHE A 109 -2.86 2.44 3.40
N ASP A 110 -2.26 2.78 2.27
CA ASP A 110 -2.77 3.82 1.36
C ASP A 110 -3.65 3.25 0.26
N ARG A 111 -3.47 1.97 -0.06
CA ARG A 111 -4.21 1.26 -1.10
C ARG A 111 -4.52 -0.14 -0.66
N ILE A 112 -5.73 -0.58 -1.00
CA ILE A 112 -6.08 -1.99 -1.09
C ILE A 112 -6.67 -2.26 -2.45
N ARG A 113 -6.18 -3.34 -3.06
CA ARG A 113 -6.67 -3.88 -4.32
C ARG A 113 -7.43 -5.15 -4.02
N LEU A 114 -8.62 -5.28 -4.59
CA LEU A 114 -9.46 -6.45 -4.40
C LEU A 114 -10.15 -6.90 -5.68
N GLY A 115 -10.53 -8.17 -5.68
CA GLY A 115 -11.25 -8.83 -6.76
C GLY A 115 -10.34 -9.42 -7.83
N TYR A 116 -10.91 -9.59 -9.02
CA TYR A 116 -10.30 -10.39 -10.08
C TYR A 116 -9.53 -9.50 -11.05
N ARG A 117 -8.19 -9.46 -10.94
CA ARG A 117 -7.34 -8.60 -11.77
C ARG A 117 -7.60 -8.70 -13.28
N TRP A 118 -7.97 -9.89 -13.76
CA TRP A 118 -8.25 -10.15 -15.17
C TRP A 118 -9.64 -9.67 -15.63
N ASP A 119 -10.51 -9.27 -14.70
CA ASP A 119 -11.85 -8.77 -14.95
C ASP A 119 -11.97 -7.36 -14.35
N THR A 120 -11.86 -6.35 -15.22
CA THR A 120 -11.91 -4.94 -14.80
C THR A 120 -13.25 -4.52 -14.21
N THR A 121 -14.32 -5.29 -14.46
CA THR A 121 -15.64 -5.03 -13.87
C THR A 121 -15.71 -5.48 -12.41
N LYS A 122 -14.81 -6.39 -12.01
CA LYS A 122 -14.73 -7.00 -10.68
C LYS A 122 -13.39 -6.72 -10.01
N PHE A 123 -12.78 -5.59 -10.33
CA PHE A 123 -11.49 -5.19 -9.78
C PHE A 123 -11.56 -3.78 -9.23
N TYR A 124 -11.21 -3.62 -7.95
CA TYR A 124 -11.38 -2.36 -7.24
C TYR A 124 -10.06 -1.93 -6.60
N ASP A 125 -9.74 -0.64 -6.76
CA ASP A 125 -8.62 0.05 -6.12
C ASP A 125 -9.21 1.06 -5.12
N LEU A 126 -9.16 0.71 -3.83
CA LEU A 126 -9.56 1.58 -2.73
C LEU A 126 -8.34 2.33 -2.23
N ASN A 127 -8.47 3.64 -2.02
CA ASN A 127 -7.35 4.48 -1.62
C ASN A 127 -7.66 5.26 -0.34
N TYR A 128 -6.64 5.52 0.45
CA TYR A 128 -6.63 6.53 1.49
C TYR A 128 -5.42 7.43 1.31
N GLY A 129 -5.63 8.75 1.31
CA GLY A 129 -4.56 9.73 1.19
C GLY A 129 -3.88 9.78 -0.19
N LEU A 130 -4.40 9.12 -1.23
CA LEU A 130 -3.85 9.19 -2.58
C LEU A 130 -4.70 10.05 -3.50
N LYS A 131 -4.03 10.83 -4.35
CA LYS A 131 -4.63 11.52 -5.50
C LYS A 131 -4.19 10.84 -6.79
N ASN A 132 -5.04 10.89 -7.81
CA ASN A 132 -4.78 10.33 -9.15
C ASN A 132 -4.35 8.85 -9.16
N GLY A 133 -4.60 8.10 -8.08
CA GLY A 133 -4.27 6.68 -8.02
C GLY A 133 -2.77 6.36 -7.91
N SER A 134 -1.90 7.28 -7.53
CA SER A 134 -0.47 6.96 -7.31
C SER A 134 0.22 7.94 -6.37
N ASP A 135 -0.02 9.23 -6.59
CA ASP A 135 0.59 10.29 -5.84
C ASP A 135 -0.03 10.41 -4.45
N TYR A 136 0.82 10.73 -3.47
CA TYR A 136 0.35 11.17 -2.18
C TYR A 136 -0.41 12.50 -2.31
N GLU A 137 -1.57 12.57 -1.67
CA GLU A 137 -2.30 13.82 -1.48
C GLU A 137 -1.46 14.80 -0.64
N LYS A 138 -1.79 16.09 -0.59
CA LYS A 138 -1.13 16.99 0.36
C LYS A 138 -1.43 16.59 1.80
N ALA A 139 -0.42 16.55 2.66
CA ALA A 139 -0.57 16.20 4.09
C ALA A 139 -1.71 16.99 4.79
N ASP A 140 -1.82 18.30 4.52
CA ASP A 140 -2.87 19.17 5.07
C ASP A 140 -4.30 18.70 4.74
N ILE A 141 -4.51 18.13 3.55
CA ILE A 141 -5.82 17.64 3.11
C ILE A 141 -6.17 16.36 3.87
N VAL A 142 -5.17 15.48 4.05
CA VAL A 142 -5.34 14.22 4.78
C VAL A 142 -5.60 14.48 6.27
N GLU A 143 -4.87 15.41 6.90
CA GLU A 143 -5.06 15.79 8.32
C GLU A 143 -6.45 16.35 8.61
N LYS A 144 -7.03 17.10 7.67
CA LYS A 144 -8.36 17.69 7.81
C LYS A 144 -9.48 16.69 7.55
N SER A 145 -9.16 15.50 7.03
CA SER A 145 -10.16 14.48 6.77
C SER A 145 -10.70 13.93 8.08
N THR A 146 -12.02 14.01 8.26
CA THR A 146 -12.71 13.42 9.42
C THR A 146 -12.96 11.92 9.27
N ILE A 147 -12.74 11.38 8.06
CA ILE A 147 -13.01 9.97 7.80
C ILE A 147 -11.94 9.08 8.40
N VAL A 148 -12.38 8.03 9.08
CA VAL A 148 -11.48 7.02 9.60
C VAL A 148 -11.19 6.02 8.48
N PRO A 149 -9.93 5.83 8.07
CA PRO A 149 -9.59 4.95 6.95
C PRO A 149 -9.98 3.50 7.22
N TRP A 150 -10.32 2.81 6.14
CA TRP A 150 -10.61 1.37 6.14
C TRP A 150 -11.78 0.96 7.04
N THR A 151 -12.61 1.90 7.48
CA THR A 151 -13.90 1.61 8.09
C THR A 151 -14.96 1.33 7.04
N MET A 152 -16.12 0.82 7.47
CA MET A 152 -17.32 0.67 6.65
C MET A 152 -17.66 1.96 5.89
N GLU A 153 -17.66 3.10 6.58
CA GLU A 153 -17.93 4.41 5.96
C GLU A 153 -16.91 4.75 4.86
N HIS A 154 -15.61 4.62 5.15
CA HIS A 154 -14.56 4.91 4.18
C HIS A 154 -14.61 4.02 2.95
N VAL A 155 -14.74 2.71 3.16
CA VAL A 155 -14.77 1.74 2.05
C VAL A 155 -16.02 1.96 1.19
N ASN A 156 -17.19 2.17 1.80
CA ASN A 156 -18.40 2.48 1.05
C ASN A 156 -18.30 3.81 0.29
N GLN A 157 -17.70 4.86 0.87
CA GLN A 157 -17.48 6.11 0.15
C GLN A 157 -16.54 5.93 -1.06
N GLN A 158 -15.45 5.17 -0.91
CA GLN A 158 -14.53 4.87 -2.00
C GLN A 158 -15.21 4.05 -3.12
N LEU A 159 -15.97 3.03 -2.75
CA LEU A 159 -16.71 2.20 -3.70
C LEU A 159 -17.79 2.99 -4.43
N LYS A 160 -18.55 3.81 -3.71
CA LYS A 160 -19.63 4.62 -4.29
C LYS A 160 -19.10 5.66 -5.27
N SER A 161 -18.06 6.38 -4.88
CA SER A 161 -17.51 7.47 -5.70
C SER A 161 -16.79 6.99 -6.96
N LYS A 162 -16.11 5.84 -6.91
CA LYS A 162 -15.30 5.33 -8.03
C LYS A 162 -16.04 4.33 -8.92
N TYR A 163 -16.92 3.53 -8.34
CA TYR A 163 -17.51 2.35 -8.99
C TYR A 163 -19.05 2.32 -8.91
N ASN A 164 -19.67 3.32 -8.28
CA ASN A 164 -21.11 3.41 -8.07
C ASN A 164 -21.71 2.17 -7.37
N THR A 165 -20.94 1.53 -6.49
CA THR A 165 -21.35 0.34 -5.72
C THR A 165 -21.11 0.55 -4.21
N ASP A 166 -21.39 -0.46 -3.40
CA ASP A 166 -21.14 -0.50 -1.96
C ASP A 166 -20.48 -1.84 -1.57
N LEU A 167 -19.99 -1.93 -0.34
CA LEU A 167 -19.24 -3.07 0.14
C LEU A 167 -20.09 -4.34 0.26
N GLY A 168 -21.37 -4.23 0.62
CA GLY A 168 -22.28 -5.38 0.66
C GLY A 168 -22.46 -5.99 -0.73
N SER A 169 -22.67 -5.13 -1.74
CA SER A 169 -22.76 -5.54 -3.14
C SER A 169 -21.46 -6.21 -3.63
N VAL A 170 -20.31 -5.66 -3.26
CA VAL A 170 -18.99 -6.23 -3.61
C VAL A 170 -18.72 -7.58 -2.92
N LEU A 171 -19.12 -7.74 -1.65
CA LEU A 171 -19.04 -9.02 -0.94
C LEU A 171 -19.87 -10.08 -1.69
N ILE A 172 -21.14 -9.78 -1.99
CA ILE A 172 -22.01 -10.69 -2.76
C ILE A 172 -21.42 -11.01 -4.14
N GLU A 173 -20.83 -10.02 -4.81
CA GLU A 173 -20.28 -10.21 -6.16
C GLU A 173 -19.02 -11.08 -6.18
N LEU A 174 -18.13 -10.92 -5.21
CA LEU A 174 -16.81 -11.54 -5.23
C LEU A 174 -16.75 -12.85 -4.46
N SER A 175 -17.49 -12.97 -3.36
CA SER A 175 -17.46 -14.10 -2.43
C SER A 175 -18.59 -15.09 -2.75
N LYS A 176 -18.25 -16.23 -3.36
CA LYS A 176 -19.25 -17.10 -4.02
C LYS A 176 -19.38 -18.48 -3.41
N SER A 177 -18.40 -18.95 -2.65
CA SER A 177 -18.50 -20.25 -1.99
C SER A 177 -19.45 -20.16 -0.79
N GLU A 178 -20.09 -21.29 -0.43
CA GLU A 178 -21.03 -21.35 0.69
C GLU A 178 -20.40 -20.89 2.02
N ILE A 179 -19.14 -21.26 2.26
CA ILE A 179 -18.42 -20.86 3.47
C ILE A 179 -18.15 -19.35 3.51
N GLU A 180 -17.84 -18.74 2.37
CA GLU A 180 -17.66 -17.29 2.29
C GLU A 180 -18.99 -16.55 2.46
N ILE A 181 -20.07 -17.08 1.86
CA ILE A 181 -21.43 -16.54 2.02
C ILE A 181 -21.83 -16.52 3.49
N ASN A 182 -21.71 -17.66 4.17
CA ASN A 182 -22.00 -17.75 5.60
C ASN A 182 -21.14 -16.76 6.42
N PHE A 183 -19.86 -16.62 6.07
CA PHE A 183 -18.94 -15.73 6.76
C PHE A 183 -19.31 -14.24 6.58
N TYR A 184 -19.51 -13.79 5.34
CA TYR A 184 -19.83 -12.39 5.09
C TYR A 184 -21.26 -12.05 5.50
N ASP A 185 -22.23 -12.97 5.41
CA ASP A 185 -23.61 -12.71 5.85
C ASP A 185 -23.67 -12.46 7.35
N TYR A 186 -22.96 -13.28 8.14
CA TYR A 186 -22.82 -13.01 9.56
C TYR A 186 -22.18 -11.65 9.83
N TRP A 187 -21.14 -11.30 9.07
CA TRP A 187 -20.50 -10.00 9.19
C TRP A 187 -21.47 -8.84 8.89
N LEU A 188 -22.23 -8.95 7.81
CA LEU A 188 -23.22 -7.96 7.38
C LEU A 188 -24.26 -7.72 8.48
N ASN A 189 -24.75 -8.80 9.09
CA ASN A 189 -25.76 -8.71 10.14
C ASN A 189 -25.22 -8.11 11.45
N MET A 190 -23.97 -8.41 11.82
CA MET A 190 -23.44 -8.09 13.15
C MET A 190 -22.62 -6.79 13.21
N TYR A 191 -21.94 -6.41 12.13
CA TYR A 191 -20.95 -5.33 12.16
C TYR A 191 -21.18 -4.21 11.15
N TYR A 192 -21.87 -4.47 10.03
CA TYR A 192 -21.95 -3.55 8.90
C TYR A 192 -22.70 -2.24 9.20
N SER A 193 -23.66 -2.28 10.13
CA SER A 193 -24.43 -1.11 10.55
C SER A 193 -23.59 -0.07 11.31
N ASN A 194 -22.39 -0.42 11.79
CA ASN A 194 -21.49 0.50 12.45
C ASN A 194 -20.52 1.16 11.45
N PRO A 195 -20.73 2.44 11.08
CA PRO A 195 -19.90 3.11 10.07
C PRO A 195 -18.42 3.24 10.46
N LEU A 196 -18.11 3.18 11.77
CA LEU A 196 -16.77 3.32 12.31
C LEU A 196 -16.08 1.96 12.56
N ALA A 197 -16.78 0.85 12.36
CA ALA A 197 -16.15 -0.47 12.44
C ALA A 197 -15.17 -0.66 11.25
N PRO A 198 -14.02 -1.33 11.46
CA PRO A 198 -13.15 -1.76 10.36
C PRO A 198 -13.94 -2.52 9.30
N ALA A 199 -13.54 -2.43 8.04
CA ALA A 199 -14.23 -3.10 6.95
C ALA A 199 -13.75 -4.53 6.69
N LEU A 200 -14.68 -5.45 6.36
CA LEU A 200 -14.37 -6.76 5.80
C LEU A 200 -14.27 -6.62 4.28
N ILE A 201 -13.05 -6.66 3.76
CA ILE A 201 -12.75 -6.44 2.33
C ILE A 201 -12.50 -7.82 1.70
N PRO A 202 -13.31 -8.27 0.71
CA PRO A 202 -13.13 -9.57 0.07
C PRO A 202 -11.98 -9.58 -0.94
N GLU A 203 -11.50 -10.77 -1.29
CA GLU A 203 -10.62 -11.05 -2.45
C GLU A 203 -9.40 -10.11 -2.55
N VAL A 204 -8.75 -9.82 -1.43
CA VAL A 204 -7.65 -8.86 -1.35
C VAL A 204 -6.41 -9.42 -2.03
N CYS A 205 -5.96 -8.72 -3.07
CA CYS A 205 -4.96 -9.22 -4.02
C CYS A 205 -3.75 -8.29 -4.15
N GLY A 206 -3.75 -7.15 -3.45
CA GLY A 206 -2.65 -6.20 -3.49
C GLY A 206 -2.83 -4.99 -2.58
N ASP A 207 -1.76 -4.20 -2.52
CA ASP A 207 -1.71 -2.86 -1.97
C ASP A 207 -1.30 -1.86 -3.08
N ARG A 208 -0.22 -1.08 -2.92
CA ARG A 208 0.36 -0.37 -4.06
C ARG A 208 0.81 -1.32 -5.14
N VAL A 209 1.29 -2.51 -4.76
CA VAL A 209 1.65 -3.60 -5.65
C VAL A 209 0.72 -4.79 -5.46
N MET A 210 0.47 -5.51 -6.54
CA MET A 210 -0.26 -6.77 -6.49
C MET A 210 0.63 -7.86 -5.89
N TYR A 211 0.01 -8.81 -5.19
CA TYR A 211 0.69 -9.98 -4.65
C TYR A 211 0.90 -11.00 -5.76
N TYR A 212 2.13 -11.48 -5.93
CA TYR A 212 2.45 -12.48 -6.93
C TYR A 212 3.37 -13.55 -6.36
N CYS A 213 3.29 -14.72 -6.97
CA CYS A 213 4.39 -15.65 -7.04
C CYS A 213 4.71 -15.96 -8.50
N SER A 214 5.92 -16.44 -8.74
CA SER A 214 6.28 -17.11 -9.96
C SER A 214 6.02 -18.61 -9.80
N LYS A 215 5.56 -19.27 -10.85
CA LYS A 215 5.36 -20.71 -10.95
C LYS A 215 6.17 -21.23 -12.13
N PHE A 216 6.94 -22.29 -11.89
CA PHE A 216 7.61 -23.04 -12.94
C PHE A 216 7.41 -24.52 -12.68
N ARG A 217 6.71 -25.21 -13.60
CA ARG A 217 6.23 -26.59 -13.40
C ARG A 217 5.43 -26.69 -12.10
N ASP A 218 5.89 -27.49 -11.13
CA ASP A 218 5.25 -27.69 -9.82
C ASP A 218 5.93 -26.88 -8.70
N GLU A 219 6.91 -26.04 -9.02
CA GLU A 219 7.60 -25.17 -8.07
C GLU A 219 7.00 -23.76 -8.05
N TYR A 220 6.93 -23.17 -6.85
CA TYR A 220 6.36 -21.86 -6.58
C TYR A 220 7.33 -21.05 -5.74
N ALA A 221 7.55 -19.78 -6.10
CA ALA A 221 8.43 -18.89 -5.37
C ALA A 221 7.95 -17.43 -5.47
N LEU A 222 8.24 -16.61 -4.45
CA LEU A 222 7.89 -15.18 -4.48
C LEU A 222 8.70 -14.40 -5.52
N GLU A 223 9.91 -14.88 -5.79
CA GLU A 223 10.84 -14.37 -6.79
C GLU A 223 11.33 -15.55 -7.63
N SER A 224 11.72 -15.29 -8.88
CA SER A 224 12.28 -16.33 -9.73
C SER A 224 13.57 -16.87 -9.11
N LEU A 225 13.70 -18.19 -9.04
CA LEU A 225 14.89 -18.85 -8.51
C LEU A 225 16.00 -18.86 -9.55
N GLU A 226 17.26 -18.86 -9.11
CA GLU A 226 18.42 -18.82 -10.02
C GLU A 226 18.47 -20.01 -10.99
N HIS A 227 17.98 -21.18 -10.57
CA HIS A 227 17.92 -22.37 -11.41
C HIS A 227 16.75 -22.38 -12.40
N TRP A 228 15.86 -21.39 -12.35
CA TRP A 228 14.75 -21.31 -13.30
C TRP A 228 15.22 -20.68 -14.61
N PRO A 229 14.78 -21.24 -15.75
CA PRO A 229 15.11 -20.65 -17.05
C PRO A 229 14.43 -19.29 -17.20
N SER A 230 15.09 -18.34 -17.86
CA SER A 230 14.51 -17.04 -18.23
C SER A 230 13.64 -17.20 -19.49
N THR A 231 12.58 -18.00 -19.40
CA THR A 231 11.67 -18.33 -20.52
C THR A 231 10.21 -18.05 -20.15
N ASP A 232 9.34 -18.02 -21.16
CA ASP A 232 7.89 -17.85 -21.00
C ASP A 232 7.21 -19.00 -20.23
N GLU A 233 7.94 -20.07 -19.90
CA GLU A 233 7.45 -21.15 -19.05
C GLU A 233 7.27 -20.71 -17.59
N VAL A 234 8.00 -19.68 -17.15
CA VAL A 234 7.85 -19.10 -15.81
C VAL A 234 6.61 -18.19 -15.80
N LYS A 235 5.53 -18.66 -15.17
CA LYS A 235 4.26 -17.94 -15.11
C LYS A 235 4.17 -17.11 -13.83
N ARG A 236 3.80 -15.84 -13.96
CA ARG A 236 3.49 -14.99 -12.82
C ARG A 236 2.03 -15.15 -12.44
N MET A 237 1.76 -15.59 -11.21
CA MET A 237 0.42 -15.85 -10.71
C MET A 237 0.04 -14.86 -9.61
N ASN A 238 -1.17 -14.30 -9.70
CA ASN A 238 -1.68 -13.39 -8.68
C ASN A 238 -2.18 -14.17 -7.46
N ILE A 239 -1.71 -13.78 -6.29
CA ILE A 239 -2.16 -14.32 -5.00
C ILE A 239 -3.24 -13.41 -4.44
N ARG A 240 -4.31 -14.01 -3.90
CA ARG A 240 -5.42 -13.33 -3.26
C ARG A 240 -5.73 -13.94 -1.92
N PHE A 241 -6.27 -13.14 -1.02
CA PHE A 241 -6.79 -13.59 0.27
C PHE A 241 -8.30 -13.42 0.30
N ASP A 242 -9.01 -14.38 0.89
CA ASP A 242 -10.47 -14.42 0.83
C ASP A 242 -11.07 -13.16 1.46
N PHE A 243 -10.53 -12.75 2.61
CA PHE A 243 -10.84 -11.45 3.20
C PHE A 243 -9.64 -10.76 3.85
N ALA A 244 -9.75 -9.46 4.03
CA ALA A 244 -8.90 -8.69 4.92
C ALA A 244 -9.69 -7.69 5.75
N ILE A 245 -9.15 -7.39 6.93
CA ILE A 245 -9.61 -6.30 7.80
C ILE A 245 -8.41 -5.45 8.15
N ILE A 246 -8.54 -4.14 7.97
CA ILE A 246 -7.51 -3.18 8.38
C ILE A 246 -8.06 -2.38 9.53
N ASN A 247 -7.45 -2.57 10.70
CA ASN A 247 -7.76 -1.76 11.86
C ASN A 247 -6.86 -0.53 11.85
N TRP A 248 -7.45 0.61 11.49
CA TRP A 248 -6.79 1.91 11.50
C TRP A 248 -6.25 2.32 12.87
N HIS A 249 -6.98 2.08 13.95
CA HIS A 249 -6.55 2.50 15.28
C HIS A 249 -5.33 1.70 15.76
N LYS A 250 -5.32 0.41 15.45
CA LYS A 250 -4.22 -0.50 15.77
C LYS A 250 -3.09 -0.48 14.75
N GLN A 251 -3.32 0.10 13.58
CA GLN A 251 -2.42 0.06 12.42
C GLN A 251 -1.99 -1.37 12.07
N LYS A 252 -2.95 -2.29 12.10
CA LYS A 252 -2.72 -3.71 11.78
C LYS A 252 -3.63 -4.15 10.64
N LYS A 253 -3.13 -5.10 9.87
CA LYS A 253 -3.89 -5.83 8.86
C LYS A 253 -4.04 -7.28 9.31
N LEU A 254 -5.28 -7.75 9.28
CA LEU A 254 -5.66 -9.14 9.45
C LEU A 254 -6.10 -9.66 8.09
N LEU A 255 -5.50 -10.77 7.67
CA LEU A 255 -5.90 -11.56 6.52
C LEU A 255 -6.68 -12.77 7.04
N ILE A 256 -7.73 -13.14 6.33
CA ILE A 256 -8.60 -14.26 6.68
C ILE A 256 -8.68 -15.17 5.46
N GLU A 257 -8.46 -16.46 5.70
CA GLU A 257 -8.55 -17.54 4.73
C GLU A 257 -9.59 -18.55 5.20
N LEU A 258 -10.53 -18.89 4.34
CA LEU A 258 -11.56 -19.87 4.60
C LEU A 258 -11.18 -21.19 3.94
N ASP A 259 -10.96 -22.22 4.76
CA ASP A 259 -10.55 -23.53 4.29
C ASP A 259 -11.75 -24.48 4.19
N GLY A 260 -12.28 -24.62 2.97
CA GLY A 260 -13.39 -25.52 2.68
C GLY A 260 -12.98 -26.98 2.39
N HIS A 261 -11.68 -27.31 2.39
CA HIS A 261 -11.21 -28.60 1.90
C HIS A 261 -11.00 -29.61 3.02
N GLU A 262 -12.08 -30.27 3.45
CA GLU A 262 -11.99 -31.35 4.45
C GLU A 262 -11.41 -32.67 3.89
N TYR A 263 -11.44 -32.93 2.57
CA TYR A 263 -11.19 -34.29 2.07
C TYR A 263 -9.93 -34.54 1.23
N HIS A 264 -9.43 -33.64 0.37
CA HIS A 264 -8.11 -33.81 -0.27
C HIS A 264 -7.55 -32.46 -0.75
N LYS A 265 -6.51 -31.93 -0.09
CA LYS A 265 -5.75 -30.77 -0.60
C LYS A 265 -4.77 -31.18 -1.68
N THR A 266 -4.87 -30.58 -2.87
CA THR A 266 -3.89 -30.77 -3.95
C THR A 266 -2.54 -30.17 -3.56
N VAL A 267 -1.46 -30.60 -4.24
CA VAL A 267 -0.11 -30.03 -4.05
C VAL A 267 -0.11 -28.53 -4.35
N GLU A 268 -0.80 -28.13 -5.43
CA GLU A 268 -0.96 -26.72 -5.82
C GLU A 268 -1.63 -25.88 -4.73
N GLN A 269 -2.71 -26.38 -4.11
CA GLN A 269 -3.38 -25.69 -3.01
C GLN A 269 -2.45 -25.52 -1.80
N ARG A 270 -1.68 -26.55 -1.44
CA ARG A 270 -0.72 -26.45 -0.33
C ARG A 270 0.38 -25.43 -0.61
N ASN A 271 0.85 -25.37 -1.86
CA ASN A 271 1.85 -24.39 -2.28
C ASN A 271 1.27 -22.96 -2.23
N HIS A 272 0.04 -22.76 -2.68
CA HIS A 272 -0.65 -21.47 -2.54
C HIS A 272 -0.80 -21.05 -1.08
N ASP A 273 -1.25 -21.95 -0.20
CA ASP A 273 -1.36 -21.69 1.24
C ASP A 273 0.01 -21.29 1.84
N ALA A 274 1.08 -21.99 1.45
CA ALA A 274 2.44 -21.69 1.90
C ALA A 274 2.92 -20.30 1.42
N ILE A 275 2.65 -19.95 0.16
CA ILE A 275 2.97 -18.64 -0.40
C ILE A 275 2.18 -17.54 0.33
N LYS A 276 0.88 -17.72 0.57
CA LYS A 276 0.04 -16.79 1.33
C LYS A 276 0.60 -16.54 2.74
N ARG A 277 0.96 -17.60 3.47
CA ARG A 277 1.61 -17.51 4.79
C ARG A 277 2.92 -16.74 4.73
N THR A 278 3.74 -17.00 3.72
CA THR A 278 5.03 -16.31 3.53
C THR A 278 4.82 -14.82 3.25
N ILE A 279 3.84 -14.46 2.40
CA ILE A 279 3.48 -13.07 2.11
C ILE A 279 3.04 -12.32 3.38
N ALA A 280 2.19 -12.94 4.20
CA ALA A 280 1.72 -12.37 5.45
C ALA A 280 2.88 -12.20 6.45
N ALA A 281 3.69 -13.23 6.64
CA ALA A 281 4.84 -13.22 7.56
C ALA A 281 5.88 -12.16 7.19
N ASN A 282 6.29 -12.10 5.91
CA ASN A 282 7.28 -11.11 5.44
C ASN A 282 6.83 -9.66 5.61
N ARG A 283 5.51 -9.43 5.74
CA ARG A 283 4.93 -8.10 5.93
C ARG A 283 4.43 -7.84 7.36
N GLY A 284 4.65 -8.79 8.27
CA GLY A 284 4.19 -8.69 9.66
C GLY A 284 2.66 -8.64 9.80
N TRP A 285 1.93 -9.18 8.82
CA TRP A 285 0.46 -9.23 8.85
C TRP A 285 -0.03 -10.45 9.62
N GLN A 286 -1.13 -10.28 10.34
CA GLN A 286 -1.81 -11.39 10.98
C GLN A 286 -2.58 -12.16 9.91
N LEU A 287 -2.49 -13.49 9.94
CA LEU A 287 -3.23 -14.38 9.07
C LEU A 287 -3.97 -15.40 9.93
N VAL A 288 -5.29 -15.49 9.76
CA VAL A 288 -6.12 -16.50 10.41
C VAL A 288 -6.72 -17.38 9.33
N VAL A 289 -6.63 -18.70 9.53
CA VAL A 289 -7.30 -19.69 8.69
C VAL A 289 -8.49 -20.23 9.48
N ILE A 290 -9.67 -20.21 8.89
CA ILE A 290 -10.92 -20.67 9.48
C ILE A 290 -11.48 -21.78 8.59
N THR A 291 -11.69 -22.97 9.13
CA THR A 291 -12.23 -24.08 8.33
C THR A 291 -13.74 -23.98 8.16
N GLY A 292 -14.27 -24.58 7.10
CA GLY A 292 -15.71 -24.73 6.90
C GLY A 292 -16.41 -25.40 8.10
N THR A 293 -15.74 -26.37 8.74
CA THR A 293 -16.22 -27.01 9.99
C THR A 293 -16.41 -25.99 11.11
N GLN A 294 -15.46 -25.08 11.29
CA GLN A 294 -15.51 -24.08 12.36
C GLN A 294 -16.67 -23.10 12.11
N ILE A 295 -16.84 -22.66 10.87
CA ILE A 295 -17.94 -21.78 10.44
C ILE A 295 -19.29 -22.45 10.71
N ASN A 296 -19.47 -23.69 10.23
CA ASN A 296 -20.74 -24.41 10.34
C ASN A 296 -21.07 -24.78 11.79
N ARG A 297 -20.05 -25.04 12.63
CA ARG A 297 -20.25 -25.42 14.03
C ARG A 297 -20.59 -24.22 14.90
N ASN A 298 -19.85 -23.12 14.77
CA ASN A 298 -20.00 -21.94 15.61
C ASN A 298 -19.31 -20.71 14.99
N ILE A 299 -20.02 -20.02 14.10
CA ILE A 299 -19.53 -18.79 13.48
C ILE A 299 -19.30 -17.66 14.49
N ASP A 300 -20.12 -17.55 15.55
CA ASP A 300 -19.92 -16.57 16.62
C ASP A 300 -18.56 -16.74 17.32
N ALA A 301 -18.13 -18.00 17.53
CA ALA A 301 -16.81 -18.30 18.09
C ALA A 301 -15.68 -17.91 17.14
N CYS A 302 -15.88 -18.08 15.83
CA CYS A 302 -14.91 -17.63 14.81
C CYS A 302 -14.70 -16.11 14.88
N PHE A 303 -15.79 -15.34 14.97
CA PHE A 303 -15.72 -13.89 15.12
C PHE A 303 -15.22 -13.44 16.50
N SER A 304 -15.48 -14.22 17.55
CA SER A 304 -14.95 -13.96 18.89
C SER A 304 -13.42 -13.96 18.90
N ASN A 305 -12.78 -14.84 18.11
CA ASN A 305 -11.32 -14.90 17.99
C ASN A 305 -10.70 -13.65 17.35
N ILE A 306 -11.46 -12.91 16.54
CA ILE A 306 -10.99 -11.68 15.90
C ILE A 306 -11.60 -10.42 16.54
N LYS A 307 -12.46 -10.56 17.55
CA LYS A 307 -13.16 -9.44 18.20
C LYS A 307 -12.20 -8.43 18.82
N GLU A 308 -11.13 -8.91 19.47
CA GLU A 308 -10.10 -8.02 19.99
C GLU A 308 -9.47 -7.22 18.85
N PHE A 309 -9.19 -7.85 17.71
CA PHE A 309 -8.63 -7.16 16.54
C PHE A 309 -9.53 -6.02 16.05
N LEU A 310 -10.85 -6.13 16.17
CA LEU A 310 -11.81 -5.11 15.67
C LEU A 310 -11.93 -3.88 16.58
N GLN A 311 -11.53 -3.96 17.84
CA GLN A 311 -11.63 -2.86 18.79
C GLN A 311 -10.63 -1.74 18.49
N LYS A 312 -10.93 -0.51 18.93
CA LYS A 312 -9.99 0.61 18.84
C LYS A 312 -8.72 0.37 19.65
#